data_AF-A0AAN2CAA0-F1
#
_entry.id   AF-A0AAN2CAA0-F1
#
_cell.length_a   1.000
_cell.length_b   1.000
_cell.length_c   1.000
_cell.angle_alpha   90.00
_cell.angle_beta   90.00
_cell.angle_gamma   90.00
#
_symmetry.space_group_name_H-M   'P 1'
#
loop_
_entity.id
_entity.type
_entity.pdbx_description
1 polymer ?
#
loop_
_entity_poly.entity_id
_entity_poly.type
_entity_poly.pdbx_seq_one_letter_code
_entity_poly.pdbx_strand_id
1 'polypeptide(L)'
;MGDRRTRLHRSRTARSRAGGGREGNIVAARRAILSAADALFYEDGVAATGLQAVAAAADVTRRTLYYHFATKEALVAEYLRRRDVSGRALVENAAGIEAVFDALGT
;
A
#
# COMPACT_ATOMS: atom_id res chain seq x y z
N MET A 1 28.64 27.78 51.29
CA MET A 1 27.36 27.86 52.02
C MET A 1 26.21 27.99 51.03
N GLY A 2 25.32 26.99 51.02
CA GLY A 2 23.87 27.07 50.76
C GLY A 2 23.36 27.56 49.39
N ASP A 3 22.29 27.01 48.85
CA ASP A 3 21.70 25.68 48.96
C ASP A 3 20.74 25.53 47.77
N ARG A 4 20.45 24.28 47.43
CA ARG A 4 19.34 23.75 46.63
C ARG A 4 18.18 24.72 46.42
N ARG A 5 17.62 24.75 45.19
CA ARG A 5 16.26 24.25 44.90
C ARG A 5 15.75 24.71 43.52
N THR A 6 15.46 23.69 42.70
CA THR A 6 14.24 23.57 41.90
C THR A 6 13.96 24.60 40.80
N ARG A 7 14.24 24.21 39.56
CA ARG A 7 13.25 24.23 38.47
C ARG A 7 13.42 22.93 37.67
N LEU A 8 12.62 21.92 37.98
CA LEU A 8 11.43 21.60 37.19
C LEU A 8 11.75 21.27 35.73
N HIS A 9 11.93 19.98 35.48
CA HIS A 9 11.03 19.22 34.60
C HIS A 9 10.65 19.89 33.26
N ARG A 10 11.56 19.83 32.29
CA ARG A 10 11.26 19.84 30.85
C ARG A 10 12.56 19.36 30.19
N SER A 11 12.64 18.25 29.46
CA SER A 11 11.68 17.74 28.50
C SER A 11 11.96 16.25 28.29
N ARG A 12 11.12 15.39 28.87
CA ARG A 12 11.04 13.94 28.56
C ARG A 12 10.47 13.65 27.16
N THR A 13 10.48 14.61 26.22
CA THR A 13 9.80 14.49 24.92
C THR A 13 10.74 14.39 23.71
N ALA A 14 12.06 14.38 23.91
CA ALA A 14 13.03 14.28 22.81
C ALA A 14 13.40 12.84 22.39
N ARG A 15 12.70 11.80 22.89
CA ARG A 15 13.05 10.39 22.64
C ARG A 15 11.95 9.55 21.98
N SER A 16 10.98 10.19 21.33
CA SER A 16 9.85 9.51 20.65
C SER A 16 9.72 9.86 19.15
N ARG A 17 10.81 10.33 18.51
CA ARG A 17 10.87 10.52 17.04
C ARG A 17 11.71 9.47 16.30
N ALA A 18 12.46 8.64 17.03
CA ALA A 18 13.37 7.64 16.43
C ALA A 18 12.71 6.27 16.16
N GLY A 19 11.51 6.01 16.67
CA GLY A 19 10.78 4.75 16.44
C GLY A 19 9.96 4.69 15.15
N GLY A 20 9.64 5.85 14.56
CA GLY A 20 8.76 5.96 13.38
C GLY A 20 9.47 5.98 12.03
N GLY A 21 10.81 6.02 12.00
CA GLY A 21 11.56 6.20 10.75
C GLY A 21 11.49 4.98 9.83
N ARG A 22 11.67 3.77 10.39
CA ARG A 22 11.64 2.52 9.61
C ARG A 22 10.21 2.12 9.26
N GLU A 23 9.31 2.11 10.23
CA GLU A 23 7.90 1.80 10.01
C GLU A 23 7.25 2.79 9.03
N GLY A 24 7.53 4.09 9.19
CA GLY A 24 7.06 5.12 8.28
C GLY A 24 7.59 4.94 6.86
N ASN A 25 8.84 4.52 6.69
CA ASN A 25 9.42 4.23 5.38
C ASN A 25 8.78 2.99 4.73
N ILE A 26 8.53 1.92 5.51
CA ILE A 26 7.83 0.71 5.05
C ILE A 26 6.41 1.05 4.57
N VAL A 27 5.66 1.84 5.34
CA VAL A 27 4.30 2.28 4.96
C VAL A 27 4.35 3.17 3.71
N ALA A 28 5.32 4.09 3.63
CA ALA A 28 5.48 4.97 2.47
C ALA A 28 5.82 4.17 1.20
N ALA A 29 6.74 3.22 1.28
CA ALA A 29 7.12 2.35 0.16
C ALA A 29 5.92 1.51 -0.32
N ARG A 30 5.17 0.89 0.60
CA ARG A 30 3.95 0.14 0.25
C ARG A 30 2.95 1.02 -0.49
N ARG A 31 2.75 2.27 -0.05
CA ARG A 31 1.83 3.21 -0.68
C ARG A 31 2.31 3.64 -2.07
N ALA A 32 3.61 3.92 -2.23
CA ALA A 32 4.21 4.28 -3.52
C ALA A 32 4.04 3.14 -4.54
N ILE A 33 4.33 1.90 -4.16
CA ILE A 33 4.15 0.70 -5.00
C ILE A 33 2.71 0.60 -5.49
N LEU A 34 1.72 0.78 -4.61
CA LEU A 34 0.32 0.66 -4.98
C LEU A 34 -0.17 1.80 -5.87
N SER A 35 0.34 3.01 -5.68
CA SER A 35 0.02 4.15 -6.55
C SER A 35 0.58 3.94 -7.96
N ALA A 36 1.82 3.47 -8.07
CA ALA A 36 2.44 3.16 -9.35
C ALA A 36 1.72 2.00 -10.07
N ALA A 37 1.36 0.95 -9.32
CA ALA A 37 0.59 -0.17 -9.84
C ALA A 37 -0.79 0.29 -10.36
N ASP A 38 -1.47 1.20 -9.65
CA ASP A 38 -2.78 1.69 -10.07
C ASP A 38 -2.74 2.42 -11.42
N ALA A 39 -1.76 3.31 -11.59
CA ALA A 39 -1.56 4.04 -12.85
C ALA A 39 -1.24 3.07 -14.00
N LEU A 40 -0.22 2.22 -13.83
CA LEU A 40 0.24 1.34 -14.89
C LEU A 40 -0.78 0.26 -15.25
N PHE A 41 -1.45 -0.35 -14.27
CA PHE A 41 -2.48 -1.35 -14.55
C PHE A 41 -3.71 -0.75 -15.21
N TYR A 42 -4.00 0.53 -14.99
CA TYR A 42 -5.09 1.24 -15.64
C TYR A 42 -4.76 1.63 -17.07
N GLU A 43 -3.56 2.15 -17.30
CA GLU A 43 -3.12 2.65 -18.62
C GLU A 43 -2.77 1.50 -19.57
N ASP A 44 -1.97 0.54 -19.10
CA ASP A 44 -1.38 -0.51 -19.96
C ASP A 44 -2.09 -1.87 -19.79
N GLY A 45 -2.89 -2.03 -18.73
CA GLY A 45 -3.51 -3.30 -18.37
C GLY A 45 -2.59 -4.24 -17.59
N VAL A 46 -3.20 -5.09 -16.75
CA VAL A 46 -2.47 -5.99 -15.83
C VAL A 46 -1.52 -6.94 -16.56
N ALA A 47 -1.88 -7.46 -17.74
CA ALA A 47 -1.05 -8.41 -18.46
C ALA A 47 0.26 -7.78 -18.97
N ALA A 48 0.19 -6.55 -19.49
CA ALA A 48 1.34 -5.84 -20.06
C ALA A 48 2.28 -5.27 -19.00
N THR A 49 1.77 -4.92 -17.81
CA THR A 49 2.61 -4.35 -16.74
C THR A 49 3.37 -5.44 -15.97
N GLY A 50 4.71 -5.37 -16.00
CA GLY A 50 5.58 -6.20 -15.17
C GLY A 50 5.87 -5.58 -13.79
N LEU A 51 6.21 -6.42 -12.80
CA LEU A 51 6.62 -5.94 -11.46
C LEU A 51 7.83 -5.00 -11.48
N GLN A 52 8.66 -5.09 -12.52
CA GLN A 52 9.82 -4.21 -12.70
C GLN A 52 9.44 -2.78 -13.05
N ALA A 53 8.45 -2.61 -13.93
CA ALA A 53 7.93 -1.31 -14.28
C ALA A 53 7.31 -0.64 -13.04
N VAL A 54 6.57 -1.40 -12.23
CA VAL A 54 5.99 -0.92 -10.97
C VAL A 54 7.08 -0.48 -9.98
N ALA A 55 8.12 -1.30 -9.78
CA ALA A 55 9.22 -0.95 -8.86
C ALA A 55 9.92 0.35 -9.29
N ALA A 56 10.20 0.49 -10.59
CA ALA A 56 10.83 1.68 -11.15
C ALA A 56 9.92 2.92 -10.99
N ALA A 57 8.64 2.82 -11.33
CA ALA A 57 7.68 3.92 -11.21
C ALA A 57 7.42 4.34 -9.76
N ALA A 58 7.54 3.41 -8.81
CA ALA A 58 7.41 3.69 -7.38
C ALA A 58 8.69 4.22 -6.72
N ASP A 59 9.80 4.34 -7.47
CA ASP A 59 11.14 4.66 -6.95
C ASP A 59 11.58 3.74 -5.79
N VAL A 60 11.37 2.44 -5.96
CA VAL A 60 11.79 1.42 -4.99
C VAL A 60 12.63 0.33 -5.63
N THR A 61 13.45 -0.33 -4.83
CA THR A 61 14.17 -1.51 -5.30
C THR A 61 13.21 -2.69 -5.52
N ARG A 62 13.60 -3.62 -6.40
CA ARG A 62 12.93 -4.93 -6.56
C ARG A 62 12.72 -5.63 -5.23
N ARG A 63 13.77 -5.65 -4.39
CA ARG A 63 13.73 -6.28 -3.07
C ARG A 63 12.67 -5.66 -2.17
N THR A 64 12.56 -4.33 -2.18
CA THR A 64 11.52 -3.60 -1.43
C THR A 64 10.13 -3.94 -1.95
N LEU A 65 9.94 -4.02 -3.28
CA LEU A 65 8.66 -4.44 -3.85
C LEU A 65 8.29 -5.85 -3.39
N TYR A 66 9.20 -6.82 -3.55
CA TYR A 66 8.95 -8.21 -3.16
C TYR A 66 8.75 -8.41 -1.66
N TYR A 67 9.33 -7.53 -0.83
CA TYR A 67 9.06 -7.51 0.61
C TYR A 67 7.60 -7.18 0.93
N HIS A 68 6.98 -6.28 0.16
CA HIS A 68 5.57 -5.90 0.34
C HIS A 68 4.59 -6.80 -0.43
N PHE A 69 5.00 -7.28 -1.61
CA PHE A 69 4.18 -8.05 -2.53
C PHE A 69 5.00 -9.20 -3.11
N ALA A 70 4.84 -10.38 -2.52
CA ALA A 70 5.61 -11.56 -2.90
C ALA A 70 5.40 -11.98 -4.37
N THR A 71 4.23 -11.71 -4.94
CA THR A 71 3.88 -12.04 -6.33
C THR A 71 3.11 -10.93 -7.02
N LYS A 72 3.00 -11.02 -8.36
CA LYS A 72 2.21 -10.08 -9.16
C LYS A 72 0.73 -10.19 -8.82
N GLU A 73 0.24 -11.41 -8.58
CA GLU A 73 -1.15 -11.70 -8.19
C GLU A 73 -1.48 -11.05 -6.85
N ALA A 74 -0.57 -11.06 -5.88
CA ALA A 74 -0.77 -10.38 -4.59
C ALA A 74 -0.90 -8.86 -4.75
N LEU A 75 -0.11 -8.25 -5.63
CA LEU A 75 -0.20 -6.83 -5.94
C LEU A 75 -1.50 -6.50 -6.69
N VAL A 76 -1.87 -7.32 -7.68
CA VAL A 76 -3.12 -7.18 -8.46
C VAL A 76 -4.33 -7.34 -7.55
N ALA A 77 -4.35 -8.32 -6.64
CA ALA A 77 -5.43 -8.51 -5.68
C ALA A 77 -5.60 -7.28 -4.78
N GLU A 78 -4.51 -6.68 -4.29
CA GLU A 78 -4.59 -5.45 -3.50
C GLU A 78 -5.05 -4.24 -4.32
N TYR A 79 -4.58 -4.11 -5.56
CA TYR A 79 -5.06 -3.10 -6.51
C TYR A 79 -6.57 -3.24 -6.75
N LEU A 80 -7.03 -4.45 -7.07
CA LEU A 80 -8.45 -4.75 -7.28
C LEU A 80 -9.25 -4.49 -6.00
N ARG A 81 -8.79 -4.92 -4.81
CA ARG A 81 -9.46 -4.59 -3.54
C ARG A 81 -9.63 -3.08 -3.31
N ARG A 82 -8.65 -2.27 -3.72
CA ARG A 82 -8.68 -0.80 -3.59
C ARG A 82 -9.63 -0.16 -4.59
N ARG A 83 -9.73 -0.71 -5.80
CA ARG A 83 -10.69 -0.26 -6.81
C ARG A 83 -12.10 -0.78 -6.53
N ASP A 84 -12.22 -1.98 -6.00
CA ASP A 84 -13.42 -2.59 -5.45
C ASP A 84 -13.90 -1.92 -4.17
N VAL A 85 -13.25 -0.88 -3.65
CA VAL A 85 -13.94 0.02 -2.71
C VAL A 85 -15.05 0.80 -3.44
N SER A 86 -15.03 0.83 -4.78
CA SER A 86 -16.16 1.19 -5.65
C SER A 86 -17.03 -0.02 -6.04
N GLY A 87 -16.41 -1.21 -6.10
CA GLY A 87 -17.05 -2.49 -6.40
C GLY A 87 -17.88 -3.05 -5.25
N ARG A 88 -17.53 -2.87 -3.97
CA ARG A 88 -18.29 -3.33 -2.79
C ARG A 88 -19.49 -2.44 -2.46
N ALA A 89 -19.45 -1.17 -2.85
CA ALA A 89 -20.66 -0.37 -2.97
C ALA A 89 -21.61 -0.92 -4.06
N LEU A 90 -21.10 -1.74 -5.00
CA LEU A 90 -21.85 -2.49 -5.99
C LEU A 90 -21.96 -4.01 -5.66
N VAL A 91 -21.21 -4.57 -4.72
CA VAL A 91 -21.24 -6.01 -4.30
C VAL A 91 -22.21 -6.21 -3.13
N GLU A 92 -22.81 -5.15 -2.56
CA GLU A 92 -24.17 -5.33 -2.01
C GLU A 92 -25.19 -5.71 -3.10
N ASN A 93 -24.79 -5.64 -4.37
CA ASN A 93 -25.44 -6.23 -5.56
C ASN A 93 -24.63 -7.46 -6.06
N ALA A 94 -24.07 -8.29 -5.16
CA ALA A 94 -23.29 -9.52 -5.44
C ALA A 94 -23.98 -10.57 -6.33
N ALA A 95 -25.21 -10.32 -6.79
CA ALA A 95 -25.82 -11.08 -7.88
C ALA A 95 -25.12 -10.86 -9.25
N GLY A 96 -24.32 -9.80 -9.41
CA GLY A 96 -23.86 -9.35 -10.73
C GLY A 96 -22.66 -10.09 -11.34
N ILE A 97 -21.75 -10.66 -10.55
CA ILE A 97 -20.51 -11.26 -11.11
C ILE A 97 -20.71 -12.74 -11.47
N GLU A 98 -21.44 -13.51 -10.65
CA GLU A 98 -21.80 -14.90 -10.99
C GLU A 98 -22.76 -14.96 -12.19
N ALA A 99 -23.69 -14.01 -12.32
CA ALA A 99 -24.67 -13.97 -13.42
C ALA A 99 -24.04 -13.69 -14.80
N VAL A 100 -22.92 -12.98 -14.86
CA VAL A 100 -22.22 -12.71 -16.13
C VAL A 100 -21.52 -13.96 -16.65
N PHE A 101 -21.03 -14.83 -15.76
CA PHE A 101 -20.41 -16.09 -16.16
C PHE A 101 -21.46 -17.17 -16.52
N ASP A 102 -22.63 -17.18 -15.87
CA ASP A 102 -23.72 -18.12 -16.16
C ASP A 102 -24.48 -17.77 -17.47
N ALA A 103 -24.50 -16.48 -17.86
CA ALA A 103 -25.13 -16.01 -19.10
C ALA A 103 -24.30 -16.23 -20.38
N LEU A 104 -23.04 -16.67 -20.26
CA LEU A 104 -22.14 -16.98 -21.39
C LEU A 104 -21.85 -18.48 -21.45
N GLY A 105 -22.91 -19.28 -21.34
CA GLY A 105 -22.86 -20.73 -21.26
C GLY A 105 -21.88 -21.41 -22.23
N THR A 106 -21.18 -22.41 -21.70
CA THR A 106 -20.76 -23.59 -22.46
C THR A 106 -20.89 -24.81 -21.55
#